data_AF-A0A9D0KI84-F1
#
_entry.id   AF-A0A9D0KI84-F1
#
_cell.length_a   1.000
_cell.length_b   1.000
_cell.length_c   1.000
_cell.angle_alpha   90.00
_cell.angle_beta   90.00
_cell.angle_gamma   90.00
#
_symmetry.space_group_name_H-M   'P 1'
#
loop_
_entity.id
_entity.type
_entity.pdbx_description
1 polymer ?
#
loop_
_entity_poly.entity_id
_entity_poly.type
_entity_poly.pdbx_seq_one_letter_code
_entity_poly.pdbx_strand_id
1 'polypeptide(L)'
;VQVYVEPQRCLAATDGLRLREGPGTVYDPPIRSLAAGTELRPIAYSSVGYPDGEWVKVEVIDTGEEGWVAREYLTDCNLNIDELGSAPFPPTPLPPFEVTAVQVSVTPASHSGVCPKQFSFSAQITANGAGTVTYRWERSDNATPSEESVSFSDSGTKTVNTSWTLSSDGTYWERLHILSPNDMVSNQATFTLDCQIPTAYIYSTDINTANSFKALLQNNGYTVDLVKQNAIMSTNFDKYRLVLIGPDTGSGSSWGDAGGSQAERIKDSGASIVGIGAGGASFMDQIGQPIGWGDSWTGSGRDIYVHDPDDSAWSQPFEITIPSSRVLTLYTANSPFAAVYLPGPVSGIKPIGRQSDNATHYPIISKDGRYLLWGFSRPPSAMTETGQRLFVNTANSILGIRFLLMPTLIFKPIMPSP
;
A
#
# COMPACT_ATOMS: atom_id res chain seq x y z
N VAL A 1 73.17 41.03 -42.14
CA VAL A 1 72.34 41.35 -40.96
C VAL A 1 71.90 40.02 -40.38
N GLN A 2 72.48 39.57 -39.26
CA GLN A 2 71.89 38.46 -38.50
C GLN A 2 70.67 39.04 -37.80
N VAL A 3 69.48 38.64 -38.24
CA VAL A 3 68.24 38.96 -37.56
C VAL A 3 68.19 38.06 -36.33
N TYR A 4 68.47 38.62 -35.16
CA TYR A 4 68.19 37.95 -33.89
C TYR A 4 66.67 38.01 -33.69
N VAL A 5 66.01 36.86 -33.87
CA VAL A 5 64.61 36.72 -33.47
C VAL A 5 64.62 36.50 -31.97
N GLU A 6 64.13 37.50 -31.23
CA GLU A 6 63.94 37.37 -29.78
C GLU A 6 62.97 36.19 -29.51
N PRO A 7 63.29 35.28 -28.58
CA PRO A 7 62.40 34.16 -28.29
C PRO A 7 61.05 34.64 -27.76
N GLN A 8 59.98 33.95 -28.15
CA GLN A 8 58.62 34.22 -27.69
C GLN A 8 58.55 34.05 -26.17
N ARG A 9 58.01 35.06 -25.48
CA ARG A 9 58.03 35.17 -24.03
C ARG A 9 56.77 35.85 -23.52
N CYS A 10 56.25 35.32 -22.42
CA CYS A 10 55.29 35.96 -21.51
C CYS A 10 55.73 35.73 -20.05
N LEU A 11 55.12 36.45 -19.11
CA LEU A 11 55.29 36.25 -17.67
C LEU A 11 53.98 35.86 -16.99
N ALA A 12 54.07 35.02 -15.96
CA ALA A 12 52.97 34.78 -15.04
C ALA A 12 52.66 36.07 -14.26
N ALA A 13 51.43 36.57 -14.35
CA ALA A 13 51.03 37.85 -13.74
C ALA A 13 50.81 37.77 -12.22
N THR A 14 50.58 36.57 -11.68
CA THR A 14 50.24 36.34 -10.27
C THR A 14 50.94 35.11 -9.72
N ASP A 15 51.16 35.10 -8.41
CA ASP A 15 51.45 33.86 -7.69
C ASP A 15 50.24 32.93 -7.78
N GLY A 16 50.52 31.63 -7.87
CA GLY A 16 49.49 30.61 -7.88
C GLY A 16 48.94 30.25 -9.26
N LEU A 17 49.52 30.76 -10.36
CA LEU A 17 49.03 30.48 -11.71
C LEU A 17 49.05 28.97 -12.00
N ARG A 18 47.89 28.39 -12.29
CA ARG A 18 47.71 26.94 -12.42
C ARG A 18 48.00 26.47 -13.85
N LEU A 19 49.07 25.70 -14.00
CA LEU A 19 49.42 24.99 -15.24
C LEU A 19 48.61 23.69 -15.33
N ARG A 20 47.90 23.45 -16.44
CA ARG A 20 46.96 22.33 -16.61
C ARG A 20 47.25 21.48 -17.85
N GLU A 21 46.72 20.27 -17.90
CA GLU A 21 46.87 19.40 -19.09
C GLU A 21 46.02 19.87 -20.28
N GLY A 22 44.96 20.66 -20.06
CA GLY A 22 44.07 21.17 -21.10
C GLY A 22 43.51 22.57 -20.84
N PRO A 23 42.89 23.22 -21.84
CA PRO A 23 42.37 24.58 -21.75
C PRO A 23 41.06 24.63 -20.97
N GLY A 24 41.14 24.67 -19.64
CA GLY A 24 39.95 24.75 -18.79
C GLY A 24 40.19 24.41 -17.33
N THR A 25 39.35 24.90 -16.43
CA THR A 25 39.41 24.51 -15.00
C THR A 25 38.97 23.07 -14.77
N VAL A 26 38.26 22.46 -15.72
CA VAL A 26 37.87 21.04 -15.70
C VAL A 26 39.08 20.08 -15.69
N TYR A 27 40.25 20.53 -16.14
CA TYR A 27 41.52 19.79 -16.08
C TYR A 27 42.22 19.99 -14.72
N ASP A 28 41.46 19.88 -13.63
CA ASP A 28 41.97 19.83 -12.26
C ASP A 28 42.24 18.36 -11.85
N PRO A 29 43.27 18.06 -11.04
CA PRO A 29 44.22 18.99 -10.42
C PRO A 29 45.23 19.59 -11.43
N PRO A 30 45.82 20.76 -11.13
CA PRO A 30 46.84 21.33 -12.01
C PRO A 30 48.13 20.49 -11.97
N ILE A 31 48.87 20.50 -13.08
CA ILE A 31 50.22 19.95 -13.17
C ILE A 31 51.13 20.66 -12.16
N ARG A 32 51.05 21.99 -12.10
CA ARG A 32 51.88 22.85 -11.25
C ARG A 32 51.18 24.16 -10.91
N SER A 33 51.58 24.77 -9.80
CA SER A 33 51.29 26.16 -9.48
C SER A 33 52.55 27.01 -9.65
N LEU A 34 52.49 28.05 -10.49
CA LEU A 34 53.61 28.91 -10.87
C LEU A 34 53.64 30.18 -10.02
N ALA A 35 54.84 30.71 -9.77
CA ALA A 35 55.04 31.97 -9.05
C ALA A 35 54.87 33.17 -10.00
N ALA A 36 54.60 34.35 -9.44
CA ALA A 36 54.58 35.59 -10.21
C ALA A 36 55.94 35.82 -10.88
N GLY A 37 55.94 36.26 -12.13
CA GLY A 37 57.15 36.52 -12.91
C GLY A 37 57.82 35.27 -13.48
N THR A 38 57.27 34.07 -13.30
CA THR A 38 57.75 32.88 -14.01
C THR A 38 57.71 33.11 -15.52
N GLU A 39 58.82 32.82 -16.19
CA GLU A 39 58.97 33.01 -17.63
C GLU A 39 58.38 31.83 -18.41
N LEU A 40 57.51 32.16 -19.36
CA LEU A 40 56.70 31.21 -20.11
C LEU A 40 56.92 31.46 -21.60
N ARG A 41 57.12 30.39 -22.38
CA ARG A 41 57.08 30.44 -23.84
C ARG A 41 55.69 30.03 -24.31
N PRO A 42 54.87 30.93 -24.87
CA PRO A 42 53.59 30.54 -25.46
C PRO A 42 53.80 29.71 -26.72
N ILE A 43 53.01 28.65 -26.87
CA ILE A 43 53.10 27.67 -27.95
C ILE A 43 51.83 27.68 -28.80
N ALA A 44 50.67 27.73 -28.14
CA ALA A 44 49.37 27.66 -28.80
C ALA A 44 48.31 28.46 -28.04
N TYR A 45 47.26 28.83 -28.76
CA TYR A 45 46.12 29.58 -28.23
C TYR A 45 44.82 28.82 -28.44
N SER A 46 43.91 28.93 -27.45
CA SER A 46 42.53 28.48 -27.55
C SER A 46 41.60 29.59 -27.08
N SER A 47 40.75 30.07 -27.97
CA SER A 47 39.70 31.06 -27.65
C SER A 47 38.50 30.44 -26.91
N VAL A 48 38.47 29.13 -26.75
CA VAL A 48 37.44 28.39 -26.03
C VAL A 48 38.09 27.43 -25.04
N GLY A 49 37.83 27.62 -23.76
CA GLY A 49 38.12 26.67 -22.69
C GLY A 49 36.86 26.15 -22.02
N TYR A 50 37.01 25.18 -21.12
CA TYR A 50 35.91 24.58 -20.36
C TYR A 50 35.96 24.95 -18.86
N PRO A 51 34.89 25.49 -18.25
CA PRO A 51 33.58 25.76 -18.87
C PRO A 51 33.58 26.93 -19.85
N ASP A 52 34.49 27.92 -19.70
CA ASP A 52 34.66 29.08 -20.59
C ASP A 52 36.09 29.66 -20.50
N GLY A 53 36.37 30.70 -21.29
CA GLY A 53 37.56 31.55 -21.19
C GLY A 53 38.63 31.31 -22.25
N GLU A 54 39.59 32.23 -22.32
CA GLU A 54 40.73 32.18 -23.24
C GLU A 54 41.93 31.50 -22.56
N TRP A 55 42.58 30.57 -23.25
CA TRP A 55 43.65 29.74 -22.68
C TRP A 55 44.86 29.70 -23.61
N VAL A 56 46.05 29.64 -23.01
CA VAL A 56 47.32 29.62 -23.74
C VAL A 56 48.12 28.41 -23.30
N LYS A 57 48.54 27.58 -24.25
CA LYS A 57 49.52 26.53 -23.99
C LYS A 57 50.90 27.17 -23.89
N VAL A 58 51.59 26.94 -22.80
CA VAL A 58 52.90 27.49 -22.49
C VAL A 58 53.88 26.38 -22.15
N GLU A 59 55.16 26.63 -22.37
CA GLU A 59 56.27 25.88 -21.78
C GLU A 59 56.94 26.75 -20.72
N VAL A 60 57.15 26.16 -19.55
CA VAL A 60 57.85 26.83 -18.46
C VAL A 60 59.35 26.77 -18.73
N ILE A 61 60.01 27.91 -18.89
CA ILE A 61 61.41 27.98 -19.38
C ILE A 61 62.40 27.28 -18.46
N ASP A 62 62.16 27.30 -17.14
CA ASP A 62 63.07 26.73 -16.15
C ASP A 62 63.10 25.20 -16.12
N THR A 63 61.99 24.56 -16.51
CA THR A 63 61.73 23.13 -16.34
C THR A 63 61.45 22.41 -17.66
N GLY A 64 61.06 23.14 -18.70
CA GLY A 64 60.59 22.58 -19.98
C GLY A 64 59.19 21.96 -19.91
N GLU A 65 58.47 22.15 -18.80
CA GLU A 65 57.14 21.56 -18.59
C GLU A 65 56.09 22.32 -19.41
N GLU A 66 55.29 21.60 -20.20
CA GLU A 66 54.22 22.20 -21.02
C GLU A 66 52.85 22.05 -20.37
N GLY A 67 52.00 23.06 -20.51
CA GLY A 67 50.60 22.99 -20.09
C GLY A 67 49.82 24.25 -20.44
N TRP A 68 48.54 24.29 -20.07
CA TRP A 68 47.62 25.38 -20.35
C TRP A 68 47.43 26.28 -19.13
N VAL A 69 47.43 27.59 -19.37
CA VAL A 69 47.14 28.63 -18.37
C VAL A 69 46.08 29.58 -18.91
N ALA A 70 45.29 30.20 -18.03
CA ALA A 70 44.29 31.17 -18.45
C ALA A 70 44.97 32.46 -18.95
N ARG A 71 44.56 32.93 -20.13
CA ARG A 71 45.16 34.06 -20.87
C ARG A 71 45.22 35.35 -20.05
N GLU A 72 44.20 35.58 -19.22
CA GLU A 72 44.06 36.78 -18.38
C GLU A 72 45.18 36.93 -17.33
N TYR A 73 45.87 35.83 -16.98
CA TYR A 73 46.99 35.83 -16.03
C TYR A 73 48.37 35.82 -16.72
N LEU A 74 48.44 36.13 -18.01
CA LEU A 74 49.70 36.36 -18.73
C LEU A 74 49.93 37.85 -18.94
N THR A 75 51.12 38.31 -18.58
CA THR A 75 51.59 39.70 -18.76
C THR A 75 52.92 39.74 -19.51
N ASP A 76 53.34 40.93 -19.94
CA ASP A 76 54.65 41.18 -20.57
C ASP A 76 54.99 40.26 -21.75
N CYS A 77 53.98 40.01 -22.59
CA CYS A 77 54.11 39.18 -23.77
C CYS A 77 54.76 39.95 -24.94
N ASN A 78 55.84 39.41 -25.53
CA ASN A 78 56.51 40.01 -26.69
C ASN A 78 55.98 39.52 -28.06
N LEU A 79 54.78 38.95 -28.06
CA LEU A 79 54.08 38.42 -29.23
C LEU A 79 52.57 38.68 -29.14
N ASN A 80 51.91 38.60 -30.30
CA ASN A 80 50.45 38.52 -30.34
C ASN A 80 50.01 37.08 -30.06
N ILE A 81 49.41 36.83 -28.89
CA ILE A 81 48.93 35.49 -28.51
C ILE A 81 47.80 35.02 -29.43
N ASP A 82 46.97 35.93 -29.94
CA ASP A 82 45.80 35.59 -30.75
C ASP A 82 46.18 35.05 -32.13
N GLU A 83 47.44 35.24 -32.54
CA GLU A 83 48.02 34.73 -33.78
C GLU A 83 48.69 33.35 -33.61
N LEU A 84 48.74 32.79 -32.40
CA LEU A 84 49.24 31.45 -32.18
C LEU A 84 48.30 30.41 -32.80
N GLY A 85 48.88 29.32 -33.30
CA GLY A 85 48.12 28.16 -33.78
C GLY A 85 47.38 27.43 -32.65
N SER A 86 46.58 26.44 -33.01
CA SER A 86 45.96 25.52 -32.04
C SER A 86 46.88 24.34 -31.74
N ALA A 87 46.77 23.78 -30.54
CA ALA A 87 47.43 22.53 -30.15
C ALA A 87 46.39 21.47 -29.80
N PRO A 88 46.66 20.17 -30.07
CA PRO A 88 45.83 19.10 -29.55
C PRO A 88 45.90 19.10 -28.02
N PHE A 89 44.76 18.91 -27.38
CA PHE A 89 44.64 18.74 -25.93
C PHE A 89 43.83 17.48 -25.62
N PRO A 90 43.97 16.89 -24.42
CA PRO A 90 43.19 15.73 -24.04
C PRO A 90 41.69 16.03 -24.10
N PRO A 91 40.83 15.05 -24.43
CA PRO A 91 39.38 15.26 -24.39
C PRO A 91 38.96 15.80 -23.01
N THR A 92 37.96 16.69 -23.01
CA THR A 92 37.42 17.27 -21.78
C THR A 92 37.07 16.15 -20.79
N PRO A 93 37.56 16.19 -19.54
CA PRO A 93 37.18 15.22 -18.53
C PRO A 93 35.66 15.20 -18.39
N LEU A 94 35.04 14.04 -18.62
CA LEU A 94 33.61 13.86 -18.41
C LEU A 94 33.31 13.95 -16.91
N PRO A 95 32.24 14.64 -16.49
CA PRO A 95 31.81 14.59 -15.11
C PRO A 95 31.51 13.13 -14.72
N PRO A 96 31.75 12.74 -13.46
CA PRO A 96 31.38 11.41 -12.98
C PRO A 96 29.90 11.12 -13.22
N PHE A 97 29.59 9.88 -13.59
CA PHE A 97 28.21 9.42 -13.71
C PHE A 97 27.52 9.50 -12.34
N GLU A 98 26.35 10.16 -12.29
CA GLU A 98 25.61 10.41 -11.07
C GLU A 98 24.09 10.31 -11.32
N VAL A 99 23.36 9.78 -10.34
CA VAL A 99 21.91 9.95 -10.25
C VAL A 99 21.61 11.29 -9.60
N THR A 100 20.87 12.14 -10.31
CA THR A 100 20.58 13.52 -9.91
C THR A 100 19.20 13.69 -9.30
N ALA A 101 18.26 12.78 -9.57
CA ALA A 101 16.95 12.78 -8.93
C ALA A 101 16.31 11.38 -8.95
N VAL A 102 15.54 11.08 -7.90
CA VAL A 102 14.72 9.87 -7.83
C VAL A 102 13.38 10.17 -7.18
N GLN A 103 12.29 9.75 -7.83
CA GLN A 103 10.92 9.98 -7.37
C GLN A 103 10.07 8.73 -7.55
N VAL A 104 9.30 8.35 -6.53
CA VAL A 104 8.42 7.18 -6.54
C VAL A 104 6.96 7.61 -6.42
N SER A 105 6.10 6.90 -7.14
CA SER A 105 4.64 7.01 -7.06
C SER A 105 4.00 5.63 -6.89
N VAL A 106 2.78 5.60 -6.36
CA VAL A 106 1.99 4.38 -6.14
C VAL A 106 0.58 4.55 -6.69
N THR A 107 0.07 3.51 -7.34
CA THR A 107 -1.30 3.45 -7.85
C THR A 107 -1.97 2.13 -7.46
N PRO A 108 -3.15 2.16 -6.83
CA PRO A 108 -3.82 3.34 -6.25
C PRO A 108 -3.14 3.80 -4.95
N ALA A 109 -3.24 5.08 -4.57
CA ALA A 109 -2.72 5.56 -3.28
C ALA A 109 -3.60 5.18 -2.07
N SER A 110 -4.83 4.72 -2.32
CA SER A 110 -5.75 4.27 -1.29
C SER A 110 -6.71 3.22 -1.86
N HIS A 111 -7.07 2.23 -1.07
CA HIS A 111 -8.12 1.27 -1.41
C HIS A 111 -8.95 0.94 -0.17
N SER A 112 -10.28 1.12 -0.26
CA SER A 112 -11.25 0.58 0.69
C SER A 112 -12.15 -0.40 -0.05
N GLY A 113 -12.12 -1.67 0.35
CA GLY A 113 -12.88 -2.72 -0.32
C GLY A 113 -12.33 -4.12 -0.07
N VAL A 114 -12.74 -5.08 -0.90
CA VAL A 114 -12.35 -6.49 -0.71
C VAL A 114 -10.84 -6.66 -0.93
N CYS A 115 -10.22 -7.48 -0.08
CA CYS A 115 -8.81 -7.89 -0.13
C CYS A 115 -8.67 -9.37 -0.57
N PRO A 116 -7.52 -9.78 -1.14
CA PRO A 116 -6.25 -9.05 -1.27
C PRO A 116 -6.29 -7.94 -2.34
N LYS A 117 -5.45 -6.92 -2.15
CA LYS A 117 -5.27 -5.81 -3.10
C LYS A 117 -3.81 -5.67 -3.52
N GLN A 118 -3.57 -5.56 -4.82
CA GLN A 118 -2.27 -5.22 -5.40
C GLN A 118 -2.14 -3.71 -5.59
N PHE A 119 -0.97 -3.20 -5.22
CA PHE A 119 -0.50 -1.83 -5.42
C PHE A 119 0.69 -1.85 -6.39
N SER A 120 0.70 -0.95 -7.36
CA SER A 120 1.78 -0.83 -8.35
C SER A 120 2.58 0.43 -8.08
N PHE A 121 3.91 0.28 -8.05
CA PHE A 121 4.85 1.37 -7.82
C PHE A 121 5.62 1.67 -9.09
N SER A 122 5.85 2.96 -9.33
CA SER A 122 6.65 3.44 -10.46
C SER A 122 7.64 4.47 -9.96
N ALA A 123 8.92 4.19 -10.17
CA ALA A 123 10.03 5.05 -9.81
C ALA A 123 10.68 5.64 -11.06
N GLN A 124 10.89 6.96 -11.05
CA GLN A 124 11.65 7.68 -12.06
C GLN A 124 13.04 7.99 -11.51
N ILE A 125 14.07 7.49 -12.19
CA ILE A 125 15.48 7.70 -11.87
C ILE A 125 16.05 8.61 -12.95
N THR A 126 16.60 9.76 -12.58
CA THR A 126 17.24 10.72 -13.51
C THR A 126 18.74 10.71 -13.32
N ALA A 127 19.49 10.55 -14.40
CA ALA A 127 20.95 10.51 -14.38
C ALA A 127 21.58 11.51 -15.36
N ASN A 128 22.81 11.94 -15.06
CA ASN A 128 23.53 12.99 -15.80
C ASN A 128 24.29 12.49 -17.05
N GLY A 129 24.32 11.18 -17.32
CA GLY A 129 25.11 10.62 -18.41
C GLY A 129 24.94 9.10 -18.58
N ALA A 130 25.85 8.49 -19.31
CA ALA A 130 25.89 7.04 -19.49
C ALA A 130 26.49 6.34 -18.25
N GLY A 131 25.89 5.23 -17.83
CA GLY A 131 26.39 4.45 -16.68
C GLY A 131 25.35 3.47 -16.15
N THR A 132 25.71 2.70 -15.12
CA THR A 132 24.81 1.73 -14.49
C THR A 132 24.43 2.19 -13.10
N VAL A 133 23.11 2.24 -12.85
CA VAL A 133 22.54 2.51 -11.53
C VAL A 133 22.20 1.20 -10.87
N THR A 134 22.69 0.97 -9.65
CA THR A 134 22.28 -0.13 -8.78
C THR A 134 21.36 0.41 -7.70
N TYR A 135 20.22 -0.23 -7.51
CA TYR A 135 19.18 0.23 -6.60
C TYR A 135 18.51 -0.93 -5.89
N ARG A 136 17.75 -0.62 -4.84
CA ARG A 136 16.83 -1.55 -4.19
C ARG A 136 15.53 -0.86 -3.79
N TRP A 137 14.46 -1.61 -3.78
CA TRP A 137 13.19 -1.18 -3.20
C TRP A 137 13.22 -1.39 -1.69
N GLU A 138 12.76 -0.41 -0.91
CA GLU A 138 12.65 -0.52 0.54
C GLU A 138 11.20 -0.32 0.95
N ARG A 139 10.70 -1.20 1.84
CA ARG A 139 9.29 -1.27 2.21
C ARG A 139 9.08 -1.11 3.70
N SER A 140 7.89 -0.61 4.06
CA SER A 140 7.45 -0.42 5.45
C SER A 140 7.40 -1.70 6.30
N ASP A 141 7.37 -2.88 5.69
CA ASP A 141 7.40 -4.18 6.38
C ASP A 141 8.83 -4.70 6.64
N ASN A 142 9.84 -3.89 6.36
CA ASN A 142 11.27 -4.23 6.47
C ASN A 142 11.67 -5.45 5.61
N ALA A 143 10.86 -5.84 4.62
CA ALA A 143 11.32 -6.77 3.60
C ALA A 143 12.47 -6.10 2.84
N THR A 144 13.58 -6.82 2.67
CA THR A 144 14.75 -6.37 1.90
C THR A 144 14.80 -7.17 0.59
N PRO A 145 14.29 -6.62 -0.52
CA PRO A 145 14.38 -7.21 -1.85
C PRO A 145 15.82 -7.28 -2.33
N SER A 146 16.08 -8.11 -3.35
CA SER A 146 17.36 -8.15 -4.04
C SER A 146 17.70 -6.81 -4.67
N GLU A 147 18.99 -6.51 -4.77
CA GLU A 147 19.48 -5.38 -5.56
C GLU A 147 19.19 -5.60 -7.05
N GLU A 148 18.79 -4.54 -7.72
CA GLU A 148 18.49 -4.50 -9.14
C GLU A 148 19.38 -3.44 -9.82
N SER A 149 19.44 -3.47 -11.15
CA SER A 149 20.24 -2.49 -11.89
C SER A 149 19.58 -2.04 -13.18
N VAL A 150 19.85 -0.80 -13.57
CA VAL A 150 19.40 -0.21 -14.83
C VAL A 150 20.54 0.59 -15.46
N SER A 151 20.80 0.36 -16.75
CA SER A 151 21.88 1.07 -17.47
C SER A 151 21.32 2.23 -18.28
N PHE A 152 21.99 3.38 -18.24
CA PHE A 152 21.74 4.58 -19.05
C PHE A 152 22.75 4.63 -20.20
N SER A 153 22.29 4.89 -21.42
CA SER A 153 23.17 5.13 -22.58
C SER A 153 23.61 6.59 -22.67
N ASP A 154 22.82 7.50 -22.10
CA ASP A 154 22.96 8.95 -22.13
C ASP A 154 22.27 9.54 -20.89
N SER A 155 22.44 10.84 -20.66
CA SER A 155 21.67 11.58 -19.65
C SER A 155 20.17 11.45 -19.90
N GLY A 156 19.37 11.31 -18.85
CA GLY A 156 17.92 11.24 -18.98
C GLY A 156 17.24 10.58 -17.79
N THR A 157 15.96 10.26 -17.95
CA THR A 157 15.14 9.59 -16.94
C THR A 157 14.74 8.20 -17.40
N LYS A 158 14.88 7.20 -16.52
CA LYS A 158 14.36 5.84 -16.71
C LYS A 158 13.34 5.48 -15.64
N THR A 159 12.38 4.66 -16.02
CA THR A 159 11.33 4.17 -15.14
C THR A 159 11.58 2.71 -14.76
N VAL A 160 11.52 2.41 -13.47
CA VAL A 160 11.51 1.05 -12.92
C VAL A 160 10.23 0.84 -12.12
N ASN A 161 9.72 -0.39 -12.09
CA ASN A 161 8.41 -0.68 -11.51
C ASN A 161 8.48 -1.89 -10.58
N THR A 162 7.61 -1.91 -9.57
CA THR A 162 7.37 -3.08 -8.71
C THR A 162 5.89 -3.14 -8.31
N SER A 163 5.49 -4.21 -7.62
CA SER A 163 4.15 -4.33 -7.08
C SER A 163 4.14 -5.03 -5.73
N TRP A 164 3.17 -4.67 -4.89
CA TRP A 164 2.97 -5.26 -3.57
C TRP A 164 1.50 -5.63 -3.37
N THR A 165 1.23 -6.91 -3.12
CA THR A 165 -0.09 -7.41 -2.74
C THR A 165 -0.22 -7.54 -1.23
N LEU A 166 -1.24 -6.90 -0.66
CA LEU A 166 -1.54 -6.90 0.78
C LEU A 166 -2.96 -7.39 1.05
N SER A 167 -3.18 -7.96 2.24
CA SER A 167 -4.47 -8.53 2.66
C SER A 167 -4.95 -8.01 4.03
N SER A 168 -4.24 -7.03 4.59
CA SER A 168 -4.48 -6.53 5.93
C SER A 168 -4.57 -5.02 5.91
N ASP A 169 -5.38 -4.48 6.81
CA ASP A 169 -5.53 -3.04 7.00
C ASP A 169 -4.20 -2.40 7.39
N GLY A 170 -3.96 -1.20 6.89
CA GLY A 170 -2.79 -0.43 7.30
C GLY A 170 -2.46 0.73 6.40
N THR A 171 -1.52 1.54 6.90
CA THR A 171 -0.79 2.52 6.11
C THR A 171 0.61 1.97 5.86
N TYR A 172 0.97 1.90 4.59
CA TYR A 172 2.22 1.30 4.12
C TYR A 172 2.95 2.28 3.23
N TRP A 173 4.24 2.03 3.01
CA TRP A 173 5.03 2.79 2.06
C TRP A 173 6.10 1.91 1.40
N GLU A 174 6.51 2.34 0.20
CA GLU A 174 7.67 1.82 -0.51
C GLU A 174 8.47 3.00 -1.08
N ARG A 175 9.79 2.87 -1.12
CA ARG A 175 10.71 3.88 -1.67
C ARG A 175 11.82 3.20 -2.46
N LEU A 176 12.50 3.97 -3.31
CA LEU A 176 13.68 3.50 -4.03
C LEU A 176 14.94 4.05 -3.34
N HIS A 177 15.93 3.18 -3.16
CA HIS A 177 17.24 3.53 -2.65
C HIS A 177 18.30 3.19 -3.70
N ILE A 178 18.95 4.23 -4.21
CA ILE A 178 20.10 4.15 -5.10
C ILE A 178 21.35 3.88 -4.27
N LEU A 179 22.08 2.83 -4.62
CA LEU A 179 23.30 2.38 -3.92
C LEU A 179 24.57 2.78 -4.67
N SER A 180 24.49 2.83 -6.00
CA SER A 180 25.56 3.20 -6.91
C SER A 180 24.96 3.89 -8.13
N PRO A 181 25.58 4.94 -8.70
CA PRO A 181 26.94 5.45 -8.42
C PRO A 181 27.07 6.34 -7.18
N ASN A 182 25.95 6.85 -6.64
CA ASN A 182 25.88 7.67 -5.45
C ASN A 182 24.70 7.23 -4.56
N ASP A 183 24.87 7.37 -3.25
CA ASP A 183 23.82 7.05 -2.27
C ASP A 183 22.71 8.11 -2.35
N MET A 184 21.49 7.69 -2.71
CA MET A 184 20.33 8.58 -2.82
C MET A 184 19.03 7.82 -2.53
N VAL A 185 18.13 8.43 -1.76
CA VAL A 185 16.80 7.87 -1.49
C VAL A 185 15.70 8.73 -2.08
N SER A 186 14.64 8.10 -2.55
CA SER A 186 13.43 8.79 -2.99
C SER A 186 12.55 9.22 -1.83
N ASN A 187 11.49 9.96 -2.15
CA ASN A 187 10.31 10.06 -1.30
C ASN A 187 9.75 8.65 -0.97
N GLN A 188 9.01 8.56 0.14
CA GLN A 188 8.15 7.41 0.42
C GLN A 188 6.85 7.52 -0.35
N ALA A 189 6.54 6.55 -1.22
CA ALA A 189 5.23 6.42 -1.82
C ALA A 189 4.30 5.72 -0.84
N THR A 190 3.59 6.55 -0.06
CA THR A 190 2.68 6.09 0.99
C THR A 190 1.32 5.73 0.41
N PHE A 191 0.72 4.65 0.89
CA PHE A 191 -0.63 4.22 0.51
C PHE A 191 -1.38 3.59 1.69
N THR A 192 -2.71 3.61 1.61
CA THR A 192 -3.59 3.03 2.64
C THR A 192 -4.42 1.88 2.10
N LEU A 193 -4.50 0.80 2.86
CA LEU A 193 -5.38 -0.34 2.59
C LEU A 193 -6.39 -0.47 3.73
N ASP A 194 -7.67 -0.53 3.36
CA ASP A 194 -8.81 -0.78 4.23
C ASP A 194 -9.62 -1.95 3.65
N CYS A 195 -9.42 -3.12 4.22
CA CYS A 195 -10.00 -4.40 3.85
C CYS A 195 -11.40 -4.55 4.44
N GLN A 196 -12.38 -4.53 3.55
CA GLN A 196 -13.78 -4.66 3.88
C GLN A 196 -14.24 -6.13 3.75
N ILE A 197 -15.11 -6.58 4.66
CA ILE A 197 -15.61 -7.96 4.71
C ILE A 197 -16.73 -8.14 3.66
N PRO A 198 -16.52 -8.99 2.63
CA PRO A 198 -17.54 -9.23 1.62
C PRO A 198 -18.70 -10.02 2.21
N THR A 199 -19.90 -9.45 2.10
CA THR A 199 -21.12 -9.93 2.75
C THR A 199 -22.28 -9.99 1.77
N ALA A 200 -23.06 -11.08 1.84
CA ALA A 200 -24.37 -11.15 1.21
C ALA A 200 -25.47 -10.92 2.25
N TYR A 201 -26.51 -10.18 1.89
CA TYR A 201 -27.76 -10.13 2.65
C TYR A 201 -28.87 -10.77 1.81
N ILE A 202 -29.44 -11.86 2.31
CA ILE A 202 -30.56 -12.55 1.67
C ILE A 202 -31.87 -11.93 2.14
N TYR A 203 -32.71 -11.52 1.19
CA TYR A 203 -34.05 -10.98 1.46
C TYR A 203 -35.08 -11.61 0.50
N SER A 204 -36.35 -11.60 0.87
CA SER A 204 -37.43 -12.08 0.00
C SER A 204 -38.17 -10.91 -0.65
N THR A 205 -38.83 -10.08 0.16
CA THR A 205 -39.66 -8.97 -0.29
C THR A 205 -39.36 -7.66 0.45
N ASP A 206 -38.83 -7.72 1.67
CA ASP A 206 -38.56 -6.54 2.50
C ASP A 206 -37.16 -5.96 2.22
N ILE A 207 -37.07 -5.21 1.13
CA ILE A 207 -35.84 -4.51 0.75
C ILE A 207 -35.49 -3.35 1.69
N ASN A 208 -36.45 -2.81 2.45
CA ASN A 208 -36.19 -1.70 3.37
C ASN A 208 -35.40 -2.18 4.59
N THR A 209 -35.81 -3.32 5.16
CA THR A 209 -35.04 -3.97 6.23
C THR A 209 -33.66 -4.39 5.73
N ALA A 210 -33.58 -4.96 4.52
CA ALA A 210 -32.30 -5.30 3.89
C ALA A 210 -31.36 -4.09 3.73
N ASN A 211 -31.89 -2.96 3.25
CA ASN A 211 -31.14 -1.71 3.14
C ASN A 211 -30.69 -1.16 4.49
N SER A 212 -31.51 -1.30 5.54
CA SER A 212 -31.13 -0.86 6.89
C SER A 212 -29.95 -1.66 7.45
N PHE A 213 -29.91 -2.99 7.25
CA PHE A 213 -28.76 -3.82 7.61
C PHE A 213 -27.54 -3.54 6.75
N LYS A 214 -27.73 -3.36 5.45
CA LYS A 214 -26.67 -2.95 4.53
C LYS A 214 -26.02 -1.65 4.98
N ALA A 215 -26.80 -0.62 5.30
CA ALA A 215 -26.28 0.67 5.76
C ALA A 215 -25.49 0.53 7.07
N LEU A 216 -26.01 -0.24 8.04
CA LEU A 216 -25.28 -0.51 9.29
C LEU A 216 -23.93 -1.17 8.99
N LEU A 217 -23.91 -2.26 8.23
CA LEU A 217 -22.67 -3.00 7.96
C LEU A 217 -21.67 -2.20 7.10
N GLN A 218 -22.13 -1.47 6.08
CA GLN A 218 -21.22 -0.67 5.24
C GLN A 218 -20.52 0.44 6.02
N ASN A 219 -21.15 0.98 7.06
CA ASN A 219 -20.51 1.94 7.96
C ASN A 219 -19.50 1.30 8.93
N ASN A 220 -19.35 -0.02 8.90
CA ASN A 220 -18.62 -0.80 9.90
C ASN A 220 -17.66 -1.83 9.29
N GLY A 221 -17.12 -1.58 8.10
CA GLY A 221 -16.06 -2.43 7.55
C GLY A 221 -16.52 -3.55 6.62
N TYR A 222 -17.73 -3.47 6.05
CA TYR A 222 -18.29 -4.53 5.20
C TYR A 222 -18.66 -4.00 3.81
N THR A 223 -18.47 -4.83 2.78
CA THR A 223 -19.20 -4.66 1.51
C THR A 223 -20.43 -5.55 1.52
N VAL A 224 -21.59 -5.01 1.13
CA VAL A 224 -22.86 -5.74 1.23
C VAL A 224 -23.59 -5.77 -0.11
N ASP A 225 -23.73 -6.97 -0.64
CA ASP A 225 -24.55 -7.29 -1.80
C ASP A 225 -25.92 -7.79 -1.33
N LEU A 226 -27.00 -7.17 -1.84
CA LEU A 226 -28.36 -7.62 -1.56
C LEU A 226 -28.73 -8.71 -2.57
N VAL A 227 -29.01 -9.92 -2.08
CA VAL A 227 -29.38 -11.07 -2.90
C VAL A 227 -30.81 -11.43 -2.61
N LYS A 228 -31.68 -11.32 -3.62
CA LYS A 228 -33.07 -11.76 -3.49
C LYS A 228 -33.10 -13.29 -3.41
N GLN A 229 -33.99 -13.86 -2.61
CA GLN A 229 -34.05 -15.30 -2.35
C GLN A 229 -34.16 -16.14 -3.63
N ASN A 230 -34.90 -15.68 -4.63
CA ASN A 230 -35.01 -16.37 -5.93
C ASN A 230 -33.73 -16.34 -6.79
N ALA A 231 -32.72 -15.54 -6.43
CA ALA A 231 -31.43 -15.44 -7.11
C ALA A 231 -30.32 -16.28 -6.44
N ILE A 232 -30.61 -16.99 -5.34
CA ILE A 232 -29.61 -17.78 -4.59
C ILE A 232 -28.90 -18.77 -5.50
N MET A 233 -29.63 -19.50 -6.34
CA MET A 233 -29.03 -20.59 -7.14
C MET A 233 -28.03 -20.10 -8.20
N SER A 234 -28.19 -18.87 -8.69
CA SER A 234 -27.27 -18.24 -9.66
C SER A 234 -26.18 -17.38 -8.99
N THR A 235 -26.23 -17.19 -7.67
CA THR A 235 -25.27 -16.35 -6.95
C THR A 235 -23.96 -17.11 -6.71
N ASN A 236 -22.83 -16.47 -7.02
CA ASN A 236 -21.52 -16.97 -6.60
C ASN A 236 -21.28 -16.60 -5.14
N PHE A 237 -21.37 -17.58 -4.24
CA PHE A 237 -21.17 -17.37 -2.79
C PHE A 237 -19.71 -17.47 -2.34
N ASP A 238 -18.79 -17.96 -3.18
CA ASP A 238 -17.37 -18.14 -2.83
C ASP A 238 -16.66 -16.81 -2.55
N LYS A 239 -17.21 -15.70 -3.04
CA LYS A 239 -16.68 -14.35 -2.79
C LYS A 239 -17.05 -13.78 -1.42
N TYR A 240 -18.01 -14.36 -0.70
CA TYR A 240 -18.47 -13.81 0.57
C TYR A 240 -17.83 -14.54 1.75
N ARG A 241 -17.47 -13.76 2.79
CA ARG A 241 -17.04 -14.28 4.08
C ARG A 241 -18.20 -14.40 5.06
N LEU A 242 -19.25 -13.60 4.86
CA LEU A 242 -20.43 -13.52 5.72
C LEU A 242 -21.71 -13.57 4.88
N VAL A 243 -22.73 -14.27 5.36
CA VAL A 243 -24.08 -14.24 4.79
C VAL A 243 -25.08 -13.94 5.90
N LEU A 244 -25.87 -12.89 5.71
CA LEU A 244 -27.01 -12.55 6.55
C LEU A 244 -28.29 -13.12 5.93
N ILE A 245 -29.10 -13.79 6.74
CA ILE A 245 -30.41 -14.31 6.36
C ILE A 245 -31.48 -13.42 6.97
N GLY A 246 -32.17 -12.65 6.13
CA GLY A 246 -33.17 -11.67 6.55
C GLY A 246 -34.40 -12.30 7.21
N PRO A 247 -35.11 -11.54 8.06
CA PRO A 247 -36.25 -12.05 8.82
C PRO A 247 -37.47 -12.40 7.95
N ASP A 248 -37.55 -11.86 6.72
CA ASP A 248 -38.65 -12.05 5.77
C ASP A 248 -38.47 -13.26 4.84
N THR A 249 -37.42 -14.05 5.02
CA THR A 249 -37.01 -15.13 4.10
C THR A 249 -37.60 -16.50 4.43
N GLY A 250 -38.24 -16.65 5.59
CA GLY A 250 -38.81 -17.92 6.04
C GLY A 250 -39.83 -17.73 7.15
N SER A 251 -40.58 -18.78 7.42
CA SER A 251 -41.60 -18.81 8.46
C SER A 251 -41.73 -20.22 9.02
N GLY A 252 -41.72 -20.35 10.36
CA GLY A 252 -41.78 -21.66 10.98
C GLY A 252 -40.53 -22.50 10.67
N SER A 253 -40.74 -23.78 10.40
CA SER A 253 -39.70 -24.70 9.91
C SER A 253 -39.52 -24.68 8.38
N SER A 254 -40.10 -23.69 7.69
CA SER A 254 -40.02 -23.58 6.23
C SER A 254 -39.16 -22.40 5.81
N TRP A 255 -38.19 -22.65 4.93
CA TRP A 255 -37.30 -21.63 4.39
C TRP A 255 -36.94 -21.92 2.93
N GLY A 256 -37.03 -20.90 2.06
CA GLY A 256 -36.63 -21.02 0.65
C GLY A 256 -37.48 -22.01 -0.15
N ASP A 257 -36.82 -22.85 -0.96
CA ASP A 257 -37.47 -23.89 -1.74
C ASP A 257 -37.80 -25.13 -0.88
N ALA A 258 -38.88 -25.83 -1.24
CA ALA A 258 -39.31 -27.03 -0.51
C ALA A 258 -38.26 -28.16 -0.46
N GLY A 259 -37.31 -28.19 -1.41
CA GLY A 259 -36.23 -29.16 -1.45
C GLY A 259 -35.02 -28.78 -0.60
N GLY A 260 -34.99 -27.59 0.01
CA GLY A 260 -33.87 -27.10 0.81
C GLY A 260 -32.60 -26.77 0.00
N SER A 261 -32.66 -26.79 -1.33
CA SER A 261 -31.48 -26.63 -2.18
C SER A 261 -30.86 -25.23 -2.07
N GLN A 262 -31.68 -24.21 -1.89
CA GLN A 262 -31.23 -22.85 -1.64
C GLN A 262 -30.50 -22.73 -0.30
N ALA A 263 -31.01 -23.39 0.74
CA ALA A 263 -30.44 -23.34 2.07
C ALA A 263 -29.07 -24.05 2.10
N GLU A 264 -29.01 -25.25 1.50
CA GLU A 264 -27.77 -26.02 1.38
C GLU A 264 -26.72 -25.27 0.55
N ARG A 265 -27.12 -24.59 -0.54
CA ARG A 265 -26.20 -23.77 -1.35
C ARG A 265 -25.50 -22.67 -0.53
N ILE A 266 -26.21 -22.02 0.39
CA ILE A 266 -25.62 -21.00 1.26
C ILE A 266 -24.72 -21.66 2.31
N LYS A 267 -25.19 -22.76 2.94
CA LYS A 267 -24.41 -23.53 3.92
C LYS A 267 -23.12 -24.09 3.33
N ASP A 268 -23.11 -24.53 2.08
CA ASP A 268 -21.93 -25.12 1.43
C ASP A 268 -20.88 -24.10 0.99
N SER A 269 -21.22 -22.80 0.94
CA SER A 269 -20.24 -21.73 0.68
C SER A 269 -19.10 -21.66 1.71
N GLY A 270 -19.30 -22.30 2.86
CA GLY A 270 -18.39 -22.21 4.00
C GLY A 270 -18.40 -20.85 4.70
N ALA A 271 -19.18 -19.86 4.23
CA ALA A 271 -19.26 -18.55 4.87
C ALA A 271 -19.81 -18.68 6.30
N SER A 272 -19.49 -17.70 7.14
CA SER A 272 -20.16 -17.52 8.42
C SER A 272 -21.58 -17.00 8.16
N ILE A 273 -22.54 -17.39 8.99
CA ILE A 273 -23.97 -17.11 8.74
C ILE A 273 -24.59 -16.44 9.97
N VAL A 274 -25.25 -15.30 9.74
CA VAL A 274 -26.10 -14.64 10.73
C VAL A 274 -27.55 -14.81 10.30
N GLY A 275 -28.32 -15.60 11.05
CA GLY A 275 -29.77 -15.68 10.93
C GLY A 275 -30.41 -14.53 11.71
N ILE A 276 -31.28 -13.75 11.06
CA ILE A 276 -32.00 -12.65 11.69
C ILE A 276 -33.47 -13.02 11.85
N GLY A 277 -34.00 -12.89 13.06
CA GLY A 277 -35.43 -13.04 13.33
C GLY A 277 -36.00 -14.41 12.97
N ALA A 278 -37.27 -14.41 12.58
CA ALA A 278 -38.00 -15.61 12.17
C ALA A 278 -37.36 -16.29 10.95
N GLY A 279 -37.11 -15.55 9.86
CA GLY A 279 -36.48 -16.12 8.65
C GLY A 279 -35.11 -16.73 8.90
N GLY A 280 -34.27 -16.09 9.73
CA GLY A 280 -33.00 -16.65 10.15
C GLY A 280 -33.13 -17.94 10.95
N ALA A 281 -34.05 -17.98 11.91
CA ALA A 281 -34.33 -19.20 12.69
C ALA A 281 -34.87 -20.33 11.79
N SER A 282 -35.76 -20.01 10.84
CA SER A 282 -36.27 -20.97 9.84
C SER A 282 -35.15 -21.52 8.97
N PHE A 283 -34.19 -20.69 8.54
CA PHE A 283 -33.03 -21.14 7.79
C PHE A 283 -32.17 -22.12 8.59
N MET A 284 -31.87 -21.78 9.85
CA MET A 284 -31.06 -22.63 10.74
C MET A 284 -31.73 -24.00 10.94
N ASP A 285 -33.07 -24.03 11.07
CA ASP A 285 -33.86 -25.27 11.14
C ASP A 285 -33.72 -26.09 9.85
N GLN A 286 -33.86 -25.43 8.68
CA GLN A 286 -33.76 -26.06 7.36
C GLN A 286 -32.39 -26.70 7.11
N ILE A 287 -31.30 -26.15 7.69
CA ILE A 287 -29.95 -26.70 7.57
C ILE A 287 -29.54 -27.57 8.78
N GLY A 288 -30.48 -27.91 9.67
CA GLY A 288 -30.29 -28.83 10.79
C GLY A 288 -29.40 -28.29 11.91
N GLN A 289 -29.33 -26.98 12.12
CA GLN A 289 -28.60 -26.38 13.22
C GLN A 289 -29.46 -26.33 14.49
N PRO A 290 -28.93 -26.71 15.68
CA PRO A 290 -29.67 -26.77 16.95
C PRO A 290 -29.88 -25.39 17.61
N ILE A 291 -30.03 -24.37 16.78
CA ILE A 291 -30.34 -22.97 17.14
C ILE A 291 -31.44 -22.45 16.21
N GLY A 292 -32.23 -23.37 15.65
CA GLY A 292 -33.25 -23.09 14.64
C GLY A 292 -34.61 -22.74 15.23
N TRP A 293 -35.59 -22.63 14.34
CA TRP A 293 -36.98 -22.38 14.71
C TRP A 293 -37.55 -23.47 15.61
N GLY A 294 -37.29 -24.75 15.32
CA GLY A 294 -37.79 -25.87 16.11
C GLY A 294 -37.29 -25.88 17.56
N ASP A 295 -36.11 -25.30 17.81
CA ASP A 295 -35.52 -25.16 19.14
C ASP A 295 -35.91 -23.85 19.85
N SER A 296 -36.73 -23.02 19.21
CA SER A 296 -37.06 -21.69 19.68
C SER A 296 -38.52 -21.56 20.06
N TRP A 297 -38.79 -20.72 21.07
CA TRP A 297 -40.10 -20.11 21.22
C TRP A 297 -40.09 -18.68 20.64
N THR A 298 -41.27 -18.10 20.50
CA THR A 298 -41.43 -16.73 20.00
C THR A 298 -41.95 -15.80 21.08
N GLY A 299 -41.57 -14.53 20.97
CA GLY A 299 -41.99 -13.50 21.90
C GLY A 299 -41.76 -12.10 21.32
N SER A 300 -41.86 -11.09 22.17
CA SER A 300 -41.60 -9.71 21.80
C SER A 300 -40.95 -8.98 22.97
N GLY A 301 -39.86 -8.27 22.71
CA GLY A 301 -39.06 -7.61 23.73
C GLY A 301 -38.05 -6.65 23.12
N ARG A 302 -37.34 -5.90 23.95
CA ARG A 302 -36.37 -4.89 23.49
C ARG A 302 -35.02 -4.95 24.20
N ASP A 303 -34.88 -5.84 25.17
CA ASP A 303 -33.71 -5.96 26.01
C ASP A 303 -33.26 -7.43 26.11
N ILE A 304 -32.04 -7.59 26.59
CA ILE A 304 -31.42 -8.87 26.91
C ILE A 304 -30.72 -8.78 28.26
N TYR A 305 -30.48 -9.94 28.86
CA TYR A 305 -29.51 -10.13 29.92
C TYR A 305 -28.20 -10.68 29.33
N VAL A 306 -27.07 -10.05 29.62
CA VAL A 306 -25.73 -10.48 29.20
C VAL A 306 -25.42 -11.83 29.86
N HIS A 307 -25.12 -12.87 29.07
CA HIS A 307 -24.83 -14.21 29.62
C HIS A 307 -23.43 -14.29 30.26
N ASP A 308 -22.39 -14.01 29.49
CA ASP A 308 -20.98 -13.97 29.90
C ASP A 308 -20.42 -12.57 29.57
N PRO A 309 -19.99 -11.75 30.56
CA PRO A 309 -19.56 -10.38 30.29
C PRO A 309 -18.15 -10.32 29.69
N ASP A 310 -17.38 -11.41 29.78
CA ASP A 310 -16.01 -11.50 29.27
C ASP A 310 -15.95 -11.98 27.81
N ASP A 311 -17.10 -12.34 27.21
CA ASP A 311 -17.18 -12.67 25.79
C ASP A 311 -16.78 -11.47 24.93
N SER A 312 -15.94 -11.70 23.92
CA SER A 312 -15.44 -10.65 23.03
C SER A 312 -16.55 -9.92 22.28
N ALA A 313 -17.75 -10.50 22.15
CA ALA A 313 -18.93 -9.83 21.61
C ALA A 313 -19.32 -8.55 22.37
N TRP A 314 -18.85 -8.35 23.61
CA TRP A 314 -19.10 -7.14 24.39
C TRP A 314 -18.00 -6.08 24.27
N SER A 315 -16.86 -6.43 23.67
CA SER A 315 -15.68 -5.55 23.62
C SER A 315 -15.12 -5.31 22.22
N GLN A 316 -15.53 -6.08 21.19
CA GLN A 316 -14.91 -6.04 19.87
C GLN A 316 -15.93 -6.15 18.72
N PRO A 317 -15.82 -5.31 17.66
CA PRO A 317 -14.88 -4.19 17.54
C PRO A 317 -15.27 -2.96 18.38
N PHE A 318 -16.49 -2.91 18.91
CA PHE A 318 -16.95 -1.82 19.77
C PHE A 318 -17.00 -2.21 21.23
N GLU A 319 -16.48 -1.34 22.10
CA GLU A 319 -16.66 -1.47 23.53
C GLU A 319 -18.13 -1.18 23.90
N ILE A 320 -18.74 -2.10 24.67
CA ILE A 320 -20.09 -1.97 25.21
C ILE A 320 -20.01 -2.01 26.74
N THR A 321 -20.38 -0.89 27.37
CA THR A 321 -20.44 -0.84 28.84
C THR A 321 -21.59 -1.69 29.36
N ILE A 322 -21.27 -2.71 30.15
CA ILE A 322 -22.26 -3.61 30.76
C ILE A 322 -22.67 -3.03 32.13
N PRO A 323 -23.96 -2.72 32.36
CA PRO A 323 -24.42 -2.25 33.66
C PRO A 323 -24.38 -3.36 34.70
N SER A 324 -24.40 -3.01 35.99
CA SER A 324 -24.42 -3.99 37.09
C SER A 324 -25.65 -4.92 37.07
N SER A 325 -26.77 -4.45 36.52
CA SER A 325 -27.96 -5.28 36.28
C SER A 325 -27.74 -6.35 35.21
N ARG A 326 -26.71 -6.19 34.38
CA ARG A 326 -26.43 -6.96 33.16
C ARG A 326 -27.56 -6.95 32.13
N VAL A 327 -28.52 -6.03 32.27
CA VAL A 327 -29.62 -5.86 31.32
C VAL A 327 -29.32 -4.71 30.36
N LEU A 328 -29.33 -4.99 29.07
CA LEU A 328 -29.08 -4.01 28.00
C LEU A 328 -30.32 -3.86 27.12
N THR A 329 -30.75 -2.62 26.90
CA THR A 329 -31.82 -2.30 25.94
C THR A 329 -31.25 -2.15 24.54
N LEU A 330 -31.64 -3.07 23.65
CA LEU A 330 -31.17 -3.15 22.27
C LEU A 330 -32.09 -2.45 21.26
N TYR A 331 -33.37 -2.23 21.61
CA TYR A 331 -34.36 -1.58 20.74
C TYR A 331 -35.11 -0.46 21.44
N THR A 332 -35.53 0.54 20.67
CA THR A 332 -36.33 1.67 21.16
C THR A 332 -37.77 1.27 21.51
N ALA A 333 -38.28 0.20 20.89
CA ALA A 333 -39.57 -0.41 21.16
C ALA A 333 -39.49 -1.93 20.95
N ASN A 334 -40.45 -2.68 21.48
CA ASN A 334 -40.44 -4.15 21.40
C ASN A 334 -40.32 -4.64 19.95
N SER A 335 -39.38 -5.54 19.73
CA SER A 335 -39.19 -6.31 18.51
C SER A 335 -39.67 -7.74 18.74
N PRO A 336 -40.43 -8.33 17.79
CA PRO A 336 -40.61 -9.77 17.75
C PRO A 336 -39.26 -10.47 17.77
N PHE A 337 -39.18 -11.61 18.44
CA PHE A 337 -37.99 -12.45 18.43
C PHE A 337 -38.31 -13.95 18.38
N ALA A 338 -37.34 -14.73 17.91
CA ALA A 338 -37.16 -16.14 18.20
C ALA A 338 -36.06 -16.28 19.27
N ALA A 339 -36.27 -17.12 20.28
CA ALA A 339 -35.27 -17.35 21.32
C ALA A 339 -35.12 -18.84 21.60
N VAL A 340 -33.89 -19.33 21.46
CA VAL A 340 -33.56 -20.75 21.56
C VAL A 340 -33.65 -21.20 23.00
N TYR A 341 -34.32 -22.32 23.24
CA TYR A 341 -34.37 -22.99 24.52
C TYR A 341 -33.05 -23.73 24.80
N LEU A 342 -32.32 -23.26 25.80
CA LEU A 342 -31.05 -23.83 26.24
C LEU A 342 -31.04 -23.91 27.78
N PRO A 343 -31.61 -24.97 28.38
CA PRO A 343 -31.68 -25.12 29.84
C PRO A 343 -30.34 -25.49 30.48
N GLY A 344 -29.36 -25.91 29.68
CA GLY A 344 -28.01 -26.25 30.13
C GLY A 344 -27.00 -26.21 28.99
N PRO A 345 -25.69 -26.30 29.28
CA PRO A 345 -24.64 -26.22 28.27
C PRO A 345 -24.76 -27.33 27.23
N VAL A 346 -24.57 -26.97 25.95
CA VAL A 346 -24.52 -27.91 24.82
C VAL A 346 -23.24 -27.65 24.04
N SER A 347 -22.55 -28.72 23.64
CA SER A 347 -21.27 -28.61 22.94
C SER A 347 -21.39 -27.78 21.66
N GLY A 348 -20.45 -26.84 21.49
CA GLY A 348 -20.39 -25.94 20.35
C GLY A 348 -21.42 -24.81 20.38
N ILE A 349 -22.41 -24.82 21.29
CA ILE A 349 -23.36 -23.72 21.45
C ILE A 349 -22.81 -22.70 22.45
N LYS A 350 -22.74 -21.44 22.04
CA LYS A 350 -22.31 -20.32 22.88
C LYS A 350 -23.46 -19.32 23.04
N PRO A 351 -24.14 -19.29 24.20
CA PRO A 351 -25.13 -18.26 24.52
C PRO A 351 -24.45 -16.90 24.75
N ILE A 352 -25.02 -15.84 24.16
CA ILE A 352 -24.48 -14.48 24.26
C ILE A 352 -25.48 -13.61 25.03
N GLY A 353 -26.68 -13.46 24.49
CA GLY A 353 -27.77 -12.67 25.08
C GLY A 353 -28.94 -13.56 25.45
N ARG A 354 -29.28 -13.60 26.74
CA ARG A 354 -30.46 -14.27 27.28
C ARG A 354 -31.64 -13.29 27.32
N GLN A 355 -32.87 -13.78 27.34
CA GLN A 355 -33.99 -12.94 27.76
C GLN A 355 -33.75 -12.39 29.17
N SER A 356 -34.23 -11.16 29.41
CA SER A 356 -34.11 -10.49 30.70
C SER A 356 -35.07 -11.08 31.75
N ASP A 357 -36.20 -11.63 31.31
CA ASP A 357 -37.29 -12.17 32.11
C ASP A 357 -37.35 -13.72 32.14
N ASN A 358 -36.49 -14.40 31.37
CA ASN A 358 -36.44 -15.86 31.34
C ASN A 358 -35.02 -16.42 31.44
N ALA A 359 -34.86 -17.50 32.22
CA ALA A 359 -33.54 -18.05 32.54
C ALA A 359 -32.95 -19.03 31.53
N THR A 360 -33.75 -19.54 30.59
CA THR A 360 -33.36 -20.64 29.69
C THR A 360 -33.54 -20.32 28.21
N HIS A 361 -33.90 -19.08 27.85
CA HIS A 361 -34.15 -18.72 26.45
C HIS A 361 -33.23 -17.59 25.97
N TYR A 362 -32.64 -17.80 24.79
CA TYR A 362 -31.55 -16.98 24.27
C TYR A 362 -31.89 -16.44 22.88
N PRO A 363 -32.25 -15.16 22.75
CA PRO A 363 -32.42 -14.51 21.46
C PRO A 363 -31.09 -14.21 20.76
N ILE A 364 -29.93 -14.26 21.44
CA ILE A 364 -28.63 -14.08 20.80
C ILE A 364 -27.72 -15.24 21.19
N ILE A 365 -27.41 -16.10 20.22
CA ILE A 365 -26.75 -17.38 20.44
C ILE A 365 -25.99 -17.83 19.20
N SER A 366 -24.87 -18.52 19.37
CA SER A 366 -24.06 -19.00 18.25
C SER A 366 -23.74 -20.50 18.35
N LYS A 367 -23.43 -21.12 17.20
CA LYS A 367 -23.01 -22.52 17.06
C LYS A 367 -21.69 -22.60 16.28
N ASP A 368 -20.73 -23.31 16.86
CA ASP A 368 -19.40 -23.63 16.30
C ASP A 368 -18.59 -22.43 15.78
N GLY A 369 -18.87 -21.23 16.29
CA GLY A 369 -18.23 -20.00 15.82
C GLY A 369 -18.48 -19.68 14.33
N ARG A 370 -19.50 -20.31 13.73
CA ARG A 370 -19.85 -20.14 12.31
C ARG A 370 -21.27 -19.65 12.09
N TYR A 371 -22.19 -20.08 12.94
CA TYR A 371 -23.60 -19.73 12.85
C TYR A 371 -23.99 -18.86 14.04
N LEU A 372 -24.64 -17.73 13.79
CA LEU A 372 -25.21 -16.86 14.82
C LEU A 372 -26.71 -16.72 14.54
N LEU A 373 -27.54 -16.87 15.58
CA LEU A 373 -28.91 -16.40 15.56
C LEU A 373 -28.97 -15.06 16.29
N TRP A 374 -29.33 -14.01 15.55
CA TRP A 374 -29.85 -12.76 16.09
C TRP A 374 -31.36 -12.82 16.03
N GLY A 375 -31.97 -13.30 17.10
CA GLY A 375 -33.37 -13.69 17.15
C GLY A 375 -34.37 -12.56 16.97
N PHE A 376 -33.97 -11.29 17.10
CA PHE A 376 -34.86 -10.15 16.89
C PHE A 376 -35.08 -9.83 15.41
N SER A 377 -36.32 -9.52 15.03
CA SER A 377 -36.71 -9.30 13.63
C SER A 377 -36.70 -7.84 13.15
N ARG A 378 -36.68 -6.84 14.05
CA ARG A 378 -36.73 -5.42 13.63
C ARG A 378 -35.39 -4.96 13.04
N PRO A 379 -35.42 -4.02 12.06
CA PRO A 379 -34.23 -3.52 11.40
C PRO A 379 -33.35 -2.66 12.33
N PRO A 380 -32.08 -2.41 11.96
CA PRO A 380 -31.19 -1.51 12.68
C PRO A 380 -31.72 -0.10 12.93
N SER A 381 -32.57 0.43 12.07
CA SER A 381 -33.23 1.73 12.27
C SER A 381 -34.14 1.78 13.52
N ALA A 382 -34.53 0.63 14.07
CA ALA A 382 -35.28 0.52 15.33
C ALA A 382 -34.40 0.18 16.55
N MET A 383 -33.13 -0.18 16.32
CA MET A 383 -32.18 -0.49 17.40
C MET A 383 -31.73 0.77 18.13
N THR A 384 -31.32 0.62 19.38
CA THR A 384 -30.48 1.60 20.08
C THR A 384 -29.05 1.55 19.51
N GLU A 385 -28.21 2.54 19.84
CA GLU A 385 -26.79 2.49 19.50
C GLU A 385 -26.10 1.24 20.06
N THR A 386 -26.42 0.85 21.31
CA THR A 386 -25.95 -0.40 21.92
C THR A 386 -26.40 -1.63 21.12
N GLY A 387 -27.64 -1.65 20.63
CA GLY A 387 -28.15 -2.71 19.77
C GLY A 387 -27.38 -2.83 18.45
N GLN A 388 -27.13 -1.70 17.78
CA GLN A 388 -26.36 -1.66 16.53
C GLN A 388 -24.92 -2.14 16.74
N ARG A 389 -24.23 -1.64 17.79
CA ARG A 389 -22.87 -2.07 18.14
C ARG A 389 -22.81 -3.56 18.45
N LEU A 390 -23.74 -4.07 19.26
CA LEU A 390 -23.78 -5.50 19.60
C LEU A 390 -24.03 -6.39 18.37
N PHE A 391 -24.89 -5.95 17.44
CA PHE A 391 -25.11 -6.66 16.19
C PHE A 391 -23.81 -6.79 15.39
N VAL A 392 -23.06 -5.70 15.25
CA VAL A 392 -21.76 -5.71 14.55
C VAL A 392 -20.73 -6.56 15.29
N ASN A 393 -20.64 -6.46 16.62
CA ASN A 393 -19.73 -7.27 17.43
C ASN A 393 -20.01 -8.77 17.29
N THR A 394 -21.27 -9.17 17.40
CA THR A 394 -21.66 -10.58 17.27
C THR A 394 -21.45 -11.11 15.86
N ALA A 395 -21.75 -10.32 14.82
CA ALA A 395 -21.43 -10.67 13.43
C ALA A 395 -19.92 -10.85 13.21
N ASN A 396 -19.08 -10.00 13.81
CA ASN A 396 -17.61 -10.15 13.79
C ASN A 396 -17.13 -11.38 14.55
N SER A 397 -17.76 -11.72 15.68
CA SER A 397 -17.31 -12.81 16.55
C SER A 397 -17.32 -14.19 15.89
N ILE A 398 -18.11 -14.36 14.81
CA ILE A 398 -18.20 -15.61 14.04
C ILE A 398 -17.37 -15.57 12.74
N LEU A 399 -16.63 -14.50 12.46
CA LEU A 399 -15.76 -14.42 11.29
C LEU A 399 -14.47 -15.20 11.57
N GLY A 400 -14.41 -16.46 11.15
CA GLY A 400 -13.20 -17.26 11.27
C GLY A 400 -12.01 -16.67 10.50
N ILE A 401 -10.80 -16.98 10.98
CA ILE A 401 -9.54 -16.76 10.23
C ILE A 401 -9.50 -17.79 9.09
N ARG A 402 -9.88 -17.39 7.87
CA ARG A 402 -9.59 -18.19 6.68
C ARG A 402 -8.16 -17.90 6.26
N PHE A 403 -7.25 -18.87 6.42
CA PHE A 403 -5.95 -18.82 5.76
C PHE A 403 -6.18 -18.87 4.25
N LEU A 404 -6.04 -17.72 3.58
CA LEU A 404 -5.89 -17.68 2.14
C LEU A 404 -4.54 -18.31 1.82
N LEU A 405 -4.52 -19.55 1.36
CA LEU A 405 -3.35 -20.12 0.68
C LEU A 405 -3.13 -19.26 -0.58
N MET A 406 -2.18 -18.32 -0.52
CA MET A 406 -1.77 -17.60 -1.72
C MET A 406 -1.04 -18.58 -2.65
N PRO A 407 -1.43 -18.69 -3.93
CA PRO A 407 -0.59 -19.38 -4.90
C PRO A 407 0.73 -18.61 -5.00
N THR A 408 1.84 -19.33 -4.86
CA THR A 408 3.19 -18.81 -5.02
C THR A 408 3.29 -18.12 -6.37
N LEU A 409 3.45 -16.79 -6.38
CA LEU A 409 3.75 -16.04 -7.60
C LEU A 409 5.14 -16.46 -8.08
N ILE A 410 5.18 -17.33 -9.10
CA ILE A 410 6.39 -17.65 -9.83
C ILE A 410 6.77 -16.38 -10.61
N PHE A 411 7.74 -15.62 -10.12
CA PHE A 411 8.41 -14.60 -10.93
C PHE A 411 9.05 -15.30 -12.13
N LYS A 412 8.50 -15.08 -13.33
CA LYS A 412 9.21 -15.38 -14.57
C LYS A 412 10.27 -14.29 -14.76
N PRO A 413 11.56 -14.62 -14.82
CA PRO A 413 12.56 -13.65 -15.24
C PRO A 413 12.28 -13.24 -16.68
N ILE A 414 12.21 -11.93 -16.92
CA ILE A 414 12.19 -11.35 -18.26
C ILE A 414 13.57 -11.65 -18.86
N MET A 415 13.65 -12.65 -19.73
CA MET A 415 14.86 -12.84 -20.53
C MET A 415 14.95 -11.72 -21.56
N PRO A 416 16.11 -11.07 -21.72
CA PRO A 416 16.32 -10.13 -22.81
C PRO A 416 16.21 -10.88 -24.15
N SER A 417 15.43 -10.32 -25.07
CA SER A 417 15.27 -10.82 -26.45
C SER A 417 16.61 -10.81 -27.21
N PRO A 418 16.81 -11.76 -28.16
CA PRO A 418 18.10 -12.08 -28.76
C PRO A 418 18.71 -10.96 -29.62
#